data_AF-A0A966N370-F1
#
_entry.id   AF-A0A966N370-F1
#
_cell.length_a   1.000
_cell.length_b   1.000
_cell.length_c   1.000
_cell.angle_alpha   90.00
_cell.angle_beta   90.00
_cell.angle_gamma   90.00
#
_symmetry.space_group_name_H-M   'P 1'
#
loop_
_entity.id
_entity.type
_entity.pdbx_description
1 polymer ?
#
loop_
_entity_poly.entity_id
_entity_poly.type
_entity_poly.pdbx_seq_one_letter_code
_entity_poly.pdbx_strand_id
1 'polypeptide(L)'
;MVAWLQKLIEAKDINEVNSALESGLSSVFEVEVCKVLPVDPIFEKLLDRPICQAFANCPDVFKEKLGHLQANNEWESLAILAIPLDQSRFAGLVLLSKDRERFTEDMGVFYLRQIAGLAAAALRRVAS
;
A
#
# COMPACT_ATOMS: atom_id res chain seq x y z
N MET A 1 -1.03 6.28 -14.70
CA MET A 1 -1.88 6.87 -13.65
C MET A 1 -3.36 6.97 -14.05
N VAL A 2 -3.73 7.65 -15.13
CA VAL A 2 -5.14 7.81 -15.56
C VAL A 2 -5.87 6.47 -15.76
N ALA A 3 -5.25 5.51 -16.46
CA ALA A 3 -5.82 4.18 -16.68
C ALA A 3 -6.01 3.37 -15.38
N TRP A 4 -5.16 3.59 -14.37
CA TRP A 4 -5.31 2.94 -13.06
C TRP A 4 -6.52 3.49 -12.31
N LEU A 5 -6.67 4.82 -12.26
CA LEU A 5 -7.83 5.46 -11.63
C LEU A 5 -9.14 5.00 -12.26
N GLN A 6 -9.18 4.89 -13.59
CA GLN A 6 -10.35 4.38 -14.30
C GLN A 6 -10.70 2.96 -13.86
N LYS A 7 -9.73 2.03 -13.86
CA LYS A 7 -9.95 0.66 -13.36
C LYS A 7 -10.44 0.62 -11.91
N LEU A 8 -9.89 1.48 -11.06
CA LEU A 8 -10.29 1.57 -9.66
C LEU A 8 -11.73 2.08 -9.50
N ILE A 9 -12.19 2.96 -10.39
CA ILE A 9 -13.58 3.48 -10.41
C ILE A 9 -14.54 2.42 -10.95
N GLU A 10 -14.15 1.68 -12.00
CA GLU A 10 -14.98 0.68 -12.67
C GLU A 10 -15.14 -0.62 -11.86
N ALA A 11 -14.25 -0.89 -10.90
CA ALA A 11 -14.29 -2.07 -10.05
C ALA A 11 -15.60 -2.19 -9.25
N LYS A 12 -16.25 -3.36 -9.36
CA LYS A 12 -17.59 -3.65 -8.88
C LYS A 12 -17.62 -4.39 -7.55
N ASP A 13 -16.54 -5.10 -7.22
CA ASP A 13 -16.41 -5.87 -5.99
C ASP A 13 -15.03 -5.71 -5.34
N ILE A 14 -14.88 -6.28 -4.15
CA ILE A 14 -13.65 -6.20 -3.36
C ILE A 14 -12.44 -6.82 -4.06
N ASN A 15 -12.65 -7.89 -4.84
CA ASN A 15 -11.56 -8.59 -5.54
C ASN A 15 -11.08 -7.75 -6.72
N GLU A 16 -12.00 -7.14 -7.46
CA GLU A 16 -11.67 -6.22 -8.54
C GLU A 16 -10.94 -4.98 -8.02
N VAL A 17 -11.37 -4.42 -6.88
CA VAL A 17 -10.68 -3.29 -6.24
C VAL A 17 -9.27 -3.70 -5.80
N ASN A 18 -9.12 -4.81 -5.09
CA ASN A 18 -7.79 -5.30 -4.67
C ASN A 18 -6.89 -5.57 -5.87
N SER A 19 -7.41 -6.21 -6.92
CA SER A 19 -6.65 -6.46 -8.16
C SER A 19 -6.22 -5.15 -8.84
N ALA A 20 -7.11 -4.16 -8.91
CA ALA A 20 -6.79 -2.85 -9.48
C ALA A 20 -5.76 -2.07 -8.65
N LEU A 21 -5.81 -2.18 -7.32
CA LEU A 21 -4.81 -1.60 -6.43
C LEU A 21 -3.46 -2.30 -6.61
N GLU A 22 -3.42 -3.62 -6.46
CA GLU A 22 -2.18 -4.40 -6.47
C GLU A 22 -1.49 -4.36 -7.83
N SER A 23 -2.18 -4.75 -8.91
CA SER A 23 -1.57 -4.76 -10.24
C SER A 23 -1.31 -3.35 -10.76
N GLY A 24 -2.27 -2.43 -10.55
CA GLY A 24 -2.19 -1.09 -11.08
C GLY A 24 -1.12 -0.25 -10.39
N LEU A 25 -1.02 -0.30 -9.07
CA LEU A 25 0.03 0.42 -8.35
C LEU A 25 1.40 -0.24 -8.56
N SER A 26 1.49 -1.57 -8.67
CA SER A 26 2.75 -2.22 -9.07
C SER A 26 3.28 -1.67 -10.39
N SER A 27 2.40 -1.50 -11.38
CA SER A 27 2.79 -0.90 -12.68
C SER A 27 3.06 0.60 -12.61
N VAL A 28 2.29 1.36 -11.81
CA VAL A 28 2.47 2.82 -11.70
C VAL A 28 3.77 3.18 -11.00
N PHE A 29 4.17 2.40 -10.00
CA PHE A 29 5.40 2.60 -9.25
C PHE A 29 6.59 1.81 -9.78
N GLU A 30 6.35 0.90 -10.74
CA GLU A 30 7.34 -0.04 -11.28
C GLU A 30 8.01 -0.87 -10.17
N VAL A 31 7.19 -1.47 -9.32
CA VAL A 31 7.63 -2.27 -8.18
C VAL A 31 7.25 -3.74 -8.34
N GLU A 32 8.05 -4.60 -7.72
CA GLU A 32 7.90 -6.04 -7.79
C GLU A 32 6.66 -6.55 -7.05
N VAL A 33 6.34 -5.92 -5.91
CA VAL A 33 5.19 -6.32 -5.11
C VAL A 33 4.42 -5.09 -4.63
N CYS A 34 3.14 -5.06 -4.92
CA CYS A 34 2.16 -4.22 -4.25
C CYS A 34 1.05 -5.11 -3.69
N LYS A 35 0.74 -4.99 -2.40
CA LYS A 35 -0.27 -5.83 -1.73
C LYS A 35 -1.12 -5.05 -0.75
N VAL A 36 -2.42 -5.35 -0.75
CA VAL A 36 -3.32 -4.92 0.33
C VAL A 36 -3.15 -5.90 1.48
N LEU A 37 -2.72 -5.40 2.63
CA LEU A 37 -2.53 -6.17 3.86
C LEU A 37 -3.86 -6.30 4.61
N PRO A 38 -4.05 -7.37 5.40
CA PRO A 38 -5.23 -7.55 6.22
C PRO A 38 -5.49 -6.38 7.18
N VAL A 39 -6.74 -6.24 7.64
CA VAL A 39 -7.12 -5.21 8.61
C VAL A 39 -6.37 -5.44 9.92
N ASP A 40 -5.69 -4.41 10.40
CA ASP A 40 -4.96 -4.41 11.66
C ASP A 40 -4.90 -2.98 12.25
N PRO A 41 -5.26 -2.77 13.53
CA PRO A 41 -5.19 -1.46 14.18
C PRO A 41 -3.80 -0.82 14.14
N ILE A 42 -2.72 -1.59 14.00
CA ILE A 42 -1.36 -1.04 13.94
C ILE A 42 -1.18 -0.03 12.80
N PHE A 43 -1.92 -0.18 11.70
CA PHE A 43 -1.83 0.70 10.54
C PHE A 43 -2.38 2.10 10.81
N GLU A 44 -3.18 2.31 11.86
CA GLU A 44 -3.60 3.66 12.28
C GLU A 44 -2.40 4.60 12.47
N LYS A 45 -1.28 4.07 12.98
CA LYS A 45 -0.04 4.83 13.20
C LYS A 45 0.57 5.43 11.92
N LEU A 46 0.14 4.94 10.75
CA LEU A 46 0.67 5.35 9.44
C LEU A 46 -0.26 6.35 8.71
N LEU A 47 -1.36 6.78 9.33
CA LEU A 47 -2.35 7.66 8.71
C LEU A 47 -1.80 9.04 8.35
N ASP A 48 -1.01 9.62 9.26
CA ASP A 48 -0.37 10.92 9.06
C ASP A 48 1.00 10.78 8.38
N ARG A 49 1.75 9.75 8.76
CA ARG A 49 3.10 9.49 8.25
C ARG A 49 3.24 8.04 7.78
N PRO A 50 2.97 7.79 6.49
CA PRO A 50 3.37 6.55 5.84
C PRO A 50 4.85 6.25 6.04
N ILE A 51 5.19 4.97 6.02
CA ILE A 51 6.58 4.53 5.93
C ILE A 51 6.97 4.60 4.46
N CYS A 52 8.12 5.20 4.16
CA CYS A 52 8.71 5.24 2.83
C CYS A 52 10.22 5.35 2.99
N GLN A 53 10.93 4.24 2.90
CA GLN A 53 12.34 4.16 3.33
C GLN A 53 12.98 2.85 2.87
N ALA A 54 14.29 2.73 3.12
CA ALA A 54 15.02 1.48 3.00
C ALA A 54 14.42 0.37 3.88
N PHE A 55 14.36 -0.84 3.35
CA PHE A 55 13.74 -1.99 4.00
C PHE A 55 14.42 -2.36 5.32
N ALA A 56 15.74 -2.23 5.39
CA ALA A 56 16.53 -2.45 6.60
C ALA A 56 16.03 -1.60 7.78
N ASN A 57 15.62 -0.35 7.52
CA ASN A 57 15.21 0.61 8.54
C ASN A 57 13.76 0.42 9.00
N CYS A 58 12.98 -0.41 8.32
CA CYS A 58 11.55 -0.58 8.62
C CYS A 58 11.34 -1.16 10.03
N PRO A 59 10.41 -0.61 10.84
CA PRO A 59 10.17 -1.12 12.18
C PRO A 59 9.72 -2.58 12.17
N ASP A 60 10.22 -3.37 13.13
CA ASP A 60 10.00 -4.83 13.16
C ASP A 60 8.51 -5.20 13.21
N VAL A 61 7.70 -4.43 13.94
CA VAL A 61 6.24 -4.62 14.02
C VAL A 61 5.56 -4.61 12.65
N PHE A 62 6.08 -3.83 11.69
CA PHE A 62 5.56 -3.81 10.33
C PHE A 62 6.21 -4.88 9.45
N LYS A 63 7.50 -5.18 9.64
CA LYS A 63 8.17 -6.30 8.95
C LYS A 63 7.48 -7.64 9.23
N GLU A 64 7.02 -7.86 10.45
CA GLU A 64 6.26 -9.07 10.83
C GLU A 64 4.99 -9.23 9.99
N LYS A 65 4.27 -8.13 9.70
CA LYS A 65 3.08 -8.16 8.82
C LYS A 65 3.40 -8.53 7.38
N LEU A 66 4.65 -8.34 6.96
CA LEU A 66 5.13 -8.65 5.61
C LEU A 66 5.76 -10.04 5.51
N GLY A 67 5.83 -10.83 6.58
CA GLY A 67 6.58 -12.10 6.59
C GLY A 67 6.19 -13.07 5.46
N HIS A 68 4.90 -13.11 5.10
CA HIS A 68 4.40 -13.93 3.97
C HIS A 68 4.88 -13.48 2.59
N LEU A 69 5.38 -12.23 2.46
CA LEU A 69 5.92 -11.65 1.21
C LEU A 69 7.46 -11.71 1.16
N GLN A 70 8.12 -12.09 2.25
CA GLN A 70 9.58 -12.08 2.39
C GLN A 70 10.23 -13.41 2.02
N ALA A 71 9.47 -14.51 1.87
CA ALA A 71 9.98 -15.88 1.92
C ALA A 71 11.14 -16.21 0.95
N ASN A 72 11.43 -15.40 -0.07
CA ASN A 72 12.60 -15.53 -0.95
C ASN A 72 13.07 -14.20 -1.56
N ASN A 73 12.72 -13.05 -0.96
CA ASN A 73 12.90 -11.76 -1.62
C ASN A 73 13.86 -10.83 -0.85
N GLU A 74 14.90 -10.38 -1.55
CA GLU A 74 15.85 -9.37 -1.10
C GLU A 74 15.29 -7.97 -1.36
N TRP A 75 14.34 -7.54 -0.53
CA TRP A 75 13.78 -6.19 -0.62
C TRP A 75 14.77 -5.14 -0.11
N GLU A 76 14.98 -4.08 -0.89
CA GLU A 76 15.90 -3.00 -0.53
C GLU A 76 15.18 -1.74 -0.04
N SER A 77 13.97 -1.47 -0.55
CA SER A 77 13.16 -0.32 -0.14
C SER A 77 11.67 -0.66 -0.13
N LEU A 78 10.88 0.13 0.62
CA LEU A 78 9.45 -0.07 0.72
C LEU A 78 8.67 1.20 1.06
N ALA A 79 7.37 1.15 0.75
CA ALA A 79 6.38 2.05 1.31
C ALA A 79 5.25 1.26 1.99
N ILE A 80 4.77 1.72 3.15
CA ILE A 80 3.58 1.19 3.82
C ILE A 80 2.64 2.34 4.15
N LEU A 81 1.38 2.16 3.74
CA LEU A 81 0.32 3.15 3.81
C LEU A 81 -0.84 2.61 4.65
N ALA A 82 -1.47 3.47 5.44
CA ALA A 82 -2.73 3.17 6.08
C ALA A 82 -3.89 3.38 5.11
N ILE A 83 -4.75 2.38 4.95
CA ILE A 83 -6.04 2.50 4.25
C ILE A 83 -7.15 2.59 5.31
N PRO A 84 -7.74 3.78 5.56
CA PRO A 84 -8.85 3.92 6.50
C PRO A 84 -10.16 3.39 5.91
N LEU A 85 -10.60 2.22 6.37
CA LEU A 85 -11.86 1.60 5.91
C LEU A 85 -13.08 2.16 6.66
N ASP A 86 -12.94 2.46 7.94
CA ASP A 86 -13.91 3.22 8.75
C ASP A 86 -13.21 3.95 9.92
N GLN A 87 -13.95 4.32 10.96
CA GLN A 87 -13.42 5.06 12.11
C GLN A 87 -12.42 4.26 12.95
N SER A 88 -12.35 2.93 12.82
CA SER A 88 -11.48 2.09 13.67
C SER A 88 -10.87 0.89 12.94
N ARG A 89 -11.18 0.68 11.66
CA ARG A 89 -10.60 -0.36 10.81
C ARG A 89 -9.65 0.25 9.80
N PHE A 90 -8.39 -0.21 9.88
CA PHE A 90 -7.32 0.18 8.99
C PHE A 90 -6.75 -1.07 8.32
N ALA A 91 -6.66 -1.06 6.99
CA ALA A 91 -5.86 -2.01 6.24
C ALA A 91 -4.49 -1.38 5.93
N GLY A 92 -3.52 -2.21 5.56
CA GLY A 92 -2.24 -1.73 5.05
C GLY A 92 -2.21 -1.80 3.52
N LEU A 93 -1.44 -0.94 2.88
CA LEU A 93 -1.01 -1.11 1.50
C LEU A 93 0.51 -1.03 1.48
N VAL A 94 1.14 -2.10 1.02
CA VAL A 94 2.60 -2.19 0.94
C VAL A 94 3.05 -2.17 -0.52
N LEU A 95 4.12 -1.43 -0.78
CA LEU A 95 4.91 -1.49 -2.00
C LEU A 95 6.32 -1.91 -1.61
N LEU A 96 6.86 -2.94 -2.25
CA LEU A 96 8.20 -3.47 -2.00
C LEU A 96 9.01 -3.39 -3.29
N SER A 97 10.26 -2.94 -3.17
CA SER A 97 11.18 -2.91 -4.30
C SER A 97 12.54 -3.49 -3.98
N LYS A 98 13.15 -4.09 -5.00
CA LYS A 98 14.57 -4.48 -4.98
C LYS A 98 15.52 -3.32 -5.31
N ASP A 99 14.97 -2.16 -5.68
CA ASP A 99 15.73 -0.94 -5.92
C ASP A 99 15.73 -0.09 -4.64
N ARG A 100 16.91 0.09 -4.03
CA ARG A 100 17.10 0.91 -2.83
C ARG A 100 16.59 2.34 -2.94
N GLU A 101 16.68 2.96 -4.11
CA GLU A 101 16.33 4.37 -4.31
C GLU A 101 14.85 4.55 -4.69
N ARG A 102 14.11 3.45 -4.83
CA ARG A 102 12.67 3.47 -5.20
C ARG A 102 11.79 4.08 -4.13
N PHE A 103 12.15 3.96 -2.85
CA PHE A 103 11.40 4.54 -1.74
C PHE A 103 12.36 5.17 -0.74
N THR A 104 12.39 6.51 -0.72
CA THR A 104 13.22 7.31 0.19
C THR A 104 12.34 8.14 1.13
N GLU A 105 12.89 8.56 2.27
CA GLU A 105 12.13 9.34 3.26
C GLU A 105 11.64 10.69 2.74
N ASP A 106 12.34 11.24 1.75
CA ASP A 106 12.01 12.49 1.09
C ASP A 106 10.97 12.33 -0.04
N MET A 107 10.60 11.09 -0.41
CA MET A 107 9.54 10.89 -1.39
C MET A 107 8.23 11.48 -0.90
N GLY A 108 7.49 12.09 -1.83
CA GLY A 108 6.28 12.85 -1.57
C GLY A 108 5.22 12.09 -0.76
N VAL A 109 5.34 12.17 0.57
CA VAL A 109 4.40 11.61 1.55
C VAL A 109 2.97 12.04 1.23
N PHE A 110 2.81 13.26 0.74
CA PHE A 110 1.52 13.78 0.29
C PHE A 110 0.88 12.94 -0.82
N TYR A 111 1.64 12.57 -1.86
CA TYR A 111 1.15 11.76 -2.98
C TYR A 111 0.75 10.36 -2.54
N LEU A 112 1.58 9.74 -1.69
CA LEU A 112 1.30 8.44 -1.11
C LEU A 112 0.00 8.43 -0.27
N ARG A 113 -0.25 9.49 0.50
CA ARG A 113 -1.51 9.66 1.24
C ARG A 113 -2.73 9.81 0.32
N GLN A 114 -2.58 10.47 -0.83
CA GLN A 114 -3.67 10.56 -1.81
C GLN A 114 -4.04 9.18 -2.38
N ILE A 115 -3.05 8.34 -2.68
CA ILE A 115 -3.29 6.95 -3.11
C ILE A 115 -4.03 6.17 -2.04
N ALA A 116 -3.61 6.28 -0.79
CA ALA A 116 -4.28 5.62 0.32
C ALA A 116 -5.75 6.09 0.48
N GLY A 117 -6.01 7.38 0.30
CA GLY A 117 -7.36 7.95 0.30
C GLY A 117 -8.23 7.42 -0.84
N LEU A 118 -7.67 7.28 -2.04
CA LEU A 118 -8.36 6.71 -3.21
C LEU A 118 -8.66 5.22 -3.00
N ALA A 119 -7.69 4.45 -2.48
CA ALA A 119 -7.87 3.05 -2.14
C ALA A 119 -8.99 2.88 -1.11
N ALA A 120 -8.99 3.70 -0.05
CA ALA A 120 -10.04 3.70 0.96
C ALA A 120 -11.42 4.01 0.37
N ALA A 121 -11.52 5.02 -0.50
CA ALA A 121 -12.78 5.36 -1.16
C ALA A 121 -13.31 4.20 -2.03
N ALA A 122 -12.44 3.55 -2.80
CA ALA A 122 -12.81 2.42 -3.64
C ALA A 122 -13.25 1.20 -2.82
N LEU A 123 -12.49 0.85 -1.79
CA LEU A 123 -12.81 -0.29 -0.92
C LEU A 123 -14.13 -0.07 -0.17
N ARG A 124 -14.37 1.13 0.37
CA ARG A 124 -15.63 1.46 1.04
C ARG A 124 -16.84 1.37 0.11
N ARG A 125 -16.68 1.72 -1.17
CA ARG A 125 -17.76 1.66 -2.17
C ARG A 125 -18.26 0.24 -2.40
N VAL A 126 -17.37 -0.75 -2.36
CA VAL A 126 -17.68 -2.15 -2.70
C VAL A 126 -17.86 -3.06 -1.47
N ALA A 127 -17.63 -2.55 -0.27
CA ALA A 127 -17.76 -3.30 0.98
C ALA A 127 -19.21 -3.39 1.51
N SER A 128 -20.20 -3.20 0.64
CA SER A 128 -21.65 -3.25 0.97
C SER A 128 -22.19 -4.66 1.06
#